data_AF-A0A3A0BAL6-F1
#
_entry.id   AF-A0A3A0BAL6-F1
#
_cell.length_a   1.000
_cell.length_b   1.000
_cell.length_c   1.000
_cell.angle_alpha   90.00
_cell.angle_beta   90.00
_cell.angle_gamma   90.00
#
_symmetry.space_group_name_H-M   'P 1'
#
loop_
_entity.id
_entity.type
_entity.pdbx_description
1 polymer ?
#
loop_
_entity_poly.entity_id
_entity_poly.type
_entity_poly.pdbx_seq_one_letter_code
_entity_poly.pdbx_strand_id
1 'polypeptide(L)'
;MSRRFITILVNLILTALFVPISWISYTEISKLVGLKPQPVEVVGTGSMYPSLYWDEESGGPEKSNSDGVLEYRSSPRMYSYFKGITLAGTTYLKSEIGIGDMVAFSSQKTREILEKEDKNPNLGFIKRVIGKSGDEIELRDGYVLRNGKVIEEPYISSPRSTYAGSNLAECTKITVPNNSYFVLGDNRKVSSDSRYELSFVKDEDIKYYLPLAKQGIYHSLWRNTDRDAELSGTPTLNASEFYQKLTNLKRNQKLEVSSRARGSALLKNESTSYKLESALRDVGYTNIVTGEFVMFGHYTADELWAALQSNFETKAQLSNPDYDHIGVSSVISDVSGCPTQVIVGHLGGYIPATYDSSMKESWEGARANLAEVIPSWEKAVGVTGVDQEKLNELLSLLKTKQTLVDEVLSVINKREWMSEDLEARLKQDKVNSDRISQLAKELSGE
;
A
#
# COMPACT_ATOMS: atom_id res chain seq x y z
N MET A 1 13.10 41.54 -63.99
CA MET A 1 11.73 41.26 -63.50
C MET A 1 10.95 42.56 -63.52
N SER A 2 9.87 42.68 -64.30
CA SER A 2 9.20 43.98 -64.51
C SER A 2 8.54 44.45 -63.20
N ARG A 3 8.52 45.77 -62.95
CA ARG A 3 7.86 46.35 -61.76
C ARG A 3 6.42 45.85 -61.60
N ARG A 4 5.70 45.62 -62.70
CA ARG A 4 4.35 45.02 -62.71
C ARG A 4 4.31 43.62 -62.12
N PHE A 5 5.31 42.78 -62.41
CA PHE A 5 5.36 41.42 -61.88
C PHE A 5 5.60 41.41 -60.36
N ILE A 6 6.45 42.31 -59.86
CA ILE A 6 6.69 42.47 -58.41
C ILE A 6 5.43 42.96 -57.70
N THR A 7 4.73 43.95 -58.27
CA THR A 7 3.48 44.46 -57.68
C THR A 7 2.38 43.40 -57.67
N ILE A 8 2.27 42.59 -58.72
CA ILE A 8 1.30 41.49 -58.77
C ILE A 8 1.65 40.41 -57.74
N LEU A 9 2.92 40.06 -57.58
CA LEU A 9 3.37 39.07 -56.59
C LEU A 9 3.14 39.57 -55.16
N VAL A 10 3.47 40.84 -54.88
CA VAL A 10 3.22 41.47 -53.56
C VAL A 10 1.73 41.55 -53.27
N ASN A 11 0.90 41.91 -54.25
CA ASN A 11 -0.55 41.93 -54.07
C ASN A 11 -1.13 40.52 -53.93
N LEU A 12 -0.59 39.51 -54.60
CA LEU A 12 -0.99 38.10 -54.42
C LEU A 12 -0.60 37.57 -53.05
N ILE A 13 0.56 37.94 -52.53
CA ILE A 13 1.00 37.58 -51.18
C ILE A 13 0.14 38.30 -50.13
N LEU A 14 -0.14 39.60 -50.31
CA LEU A 14 -1.00 40.37 -49.41
C LEU A 14 -2.44 39.88 -49.45
N THR A 15 -2.99 39.58 -50.63
CA THR A 15 -4.33 38.98 -50.73
C THR A 15 -4.35 37.56 -50.19
N ALA A 16 -3.35 36.71 -50.42
CA ALA A 16 -3.25 35.40 -49.80
C ALA A 16 -3.08 35.47 -48.26
N LEU A 17 -2.47 36.53 -47.72
CA LEU A 17 -2.36 36.78 -46.29
C LEU A 17 -3.67 37.33 -45.68
N PHE A 18 -4.41 38.19 -46.39
CA PHE A 18 -5.60 38.87 -45.86
C PHE A 18 -6.94 38.18 -46.21
N VAL A 19 -7.03 37.42 -47.30
CA VAL A 19 -8.26 36.73 -47.72
C VAL A 19 -8.68 35.63 -46.72
N PRO A 20 -7.77 34.80 -46.14
CA PRO A 20 -8.17 33.85 -45.09
C PRO A 20 -8.62 34.55 -43.80
N ILE A 21 -8.08 35.74 -43.51
CA ILE A 21 -8.39 36.56 -42.33
C ILE A 21 -9.78 37.20 -42.44
N SER A 22 -10.30 37.38 -43.66
CA SER A 22 -11.63 37.98 -43.89
C SER A 22 -12.82 37.03 -43.68
N TRP A 23 -12.58 35.71 -43.61
CA TRP A 23 -13.62 34.69 -43.41
C TRP A 23 -13.63 34.08 -42.00
N ILE A 24 -12.48 34.05 -41.33
CA ILE A 24 -12.37 33.61 -39.94
C ILE A 24 -12.41 34.86 -39.06
N SER A 25 -13.43 34.97 -38.21
CA SER A 25 -13.55 36.14 -37.33
C SER A 25 -12.31 36.30 -36.45
N TYR A 26 -11.95 37.55 -36.11
CA TYR A 26 -10.84 37.87 -35.21
C TYR A 26 -10.86 37.02 -33.92
N THR A 27 -12.05 36.66 -33.43
CA THR A 27 -12.21 35.79 -32.26
C THR A 27 -11.69 34.38 -32.50
N GLU A 28 -11.97 33.76 -33.65
CA GLU A 28 -11.50 32.40 -33.95
C GLU A 28 -10.00 32.37 -34.23
N ILE A 29 -9.46 33.37 -34.94
CA ILE A 29 -8.00 33.49 -35.12
C ILE A 29 -7.32 33.67 -33.76
N SER A 30 -7.85 34.54 -32.88
CA SER A 30 -7.28 34.77 -31.55
C SER A 30 -7.29 33.53 -30.65
N LYS A 31 -8.26 32.63 -30.80
CA LYS A 31 -8.25 31.32 -30.12
C LYS A 31 -7.20 30.40 -30.72
N LEU A 32 -7.10 30.33 -32.06
CA LEU A 32 -6.14 29.48 -32.76
C LEU A 32 -4.69 29.83 -32.42
N VAL A 33 -4.36 31.12 -32.35
CA VAL A 33 -3.01 31.60 -32.02
C VAL A 33 -2.75 31.74 -30.51
N GLY A 34 -3.67 31.27 -29.66
CA GLY A 34 -3.47 31.22 -28.21
C GLY A 34 -3.57 32.58 -27.50
N LEU A 35 -4.21 33.59 -28.10
CA LEU A 35 -4.45 34.91 -27.47
C LEU A 35 -5.72 34.92 -26.60
N LYS A 36 -6.71 34.08 -26.90
CA LYS A 36 -7.92 33.90 -26.09
C LYS A 36 -8.10 32.44 -25.66
N PRO A 37 -8.50 32.18 -24.40
CA PRO A 37 -8.70 30.83 -23.94
C PRO A 37 -10.04 30.29 -24.44
N GLN A 38 -10.11 28.98 -24.66
CA GLN A 38 -11.28 28.23 -25.09
C GLN A 38 -11.56 27.07 -24.12
N PRO A 39 -12.83 26.64 -23.98
CA PRO A 39 -13.13 25.46 -23.18
C PRO A 39 -12.42 24.24 -23.77
N VAL A 40 -11.71 23.50 -22.92
CA VAL A 40 -11.15 22.19 -23.25
C VAL A 40 -11.86 21.18 -22.38
N GLU A 41 -12.58 20.24 -22.99
CA GLU A 41 -13.34 19.23 -22.28
C GLU A 41 -12.38 18.22 -21.64
N VAL A 42 -12.54 18.03 -20.32
CA VAL A 42 -11.78 17.06 -19.54
C VAL A 42 -12.71 15.94 -19.10
N VAL A 43 -12.33 14.71 -19.45
CA VAL A 43 -13.02 13.46 -19.11
C VAL A 43 -12.04 12.51 -18.43
N GLY A 44 -12.52 11.64 -17.52
CA GLY A 44 -11.70 10.57 -16.94
C GLY A 44 -11.61 10.56 -15.40
N THR A 45 -10.54 9.92 -14.90
CA THR A 45 -10.39 9.32 -13.55
C THR A 45 -10.01 10.26 -12.41
N GLY A 46 -10.19 11.58 -12.54
CA GLY A 46 -9.86 12.53 -11.46
C GLY A 46 -8.36 12.72 -11.20
N SER A 47 -7.48 12.39 -12.16
CA SER A 47 -6.00 12.49 -12.01
C SER A 47 -5.47 13.89 -11.69
N MET A 48 -6.30 14.93 -11.87
CA MET A 48 -5.95 16.32 -11.56
C MET A 48 -6.59 16.82 -10.25
N TYR A 49 -7.35 16.00 -9.52
CA TYR A 49 -7.91 16.40 -8.22
C TYR A 49 -6.80 16.82 -7.23
N PRO A 50 -6.97 17.89 -6.43
CA PRO A 50 -8.14 18.76 -6.29
C PRO A 50 -8.39 19.73 -7.45
N SER A 51 -7.39 20.02 -8.29
CA SER A 51 -7.58 20.84 -9.48
C SER A 51 -8.56 20.20 -10.48
N LEU A 52 -9.19 21.04 -11.30
CA LEU A 52 -10.18 20.61 -12.31
C LEU A 52 -11.40 19.84 -11.75
N TYR A 53 -11.58 19.83 -10.42
CA TYR A 53 -12.71 19.34 -9.59
C TYR A 53 -13.12 17.86 -9.71
N TRP A 54 -13.32 17.21 -8.54
CA TRP A 54 -14.37 16.23 -8.13
C TRP A 54 -14.13 15.73 -6.67
N ASP A 55 -15.08 15.80 -5.73
CA ASP A 55 -14.89 15.45 -4.29
C ASP A 55 -15.05 13.95 -3.91
N GLU A 56 -14.67 13.58 -2.68
CA GLU A 56 -14.64 12.21 -2.11
C GLU A 56 -16.00 11.44 -2.04
N GLU A 57 -17.17 12.09 -2.05
CA GLU A 57 -18.49 11.42 -1.95
C GLU A 57 -18.97 10.76 -3.26
N SER A 58 -18.16 10.84 -4.31
CA SER A 58 -18.67 10.83 -5.68
C SER A 58 -18.54 9.54 -6.46
N GLY A 59 -17.85 8.53 -5.91
CA GLY A 59 -17.72 7.20 -6.54
C GLY A 59 -17.15 7.24 -7.96
N GLY A 60 -15.86 6.94 -8.13
CA GLY A 60 -15.29 6.77 -9.47
C GLY A 60 -16.06 5.70 -10.27
N PRO A 61 -16.37 5.92 -11.57
CA PRO A 61 -17.15 4.97 -12.36
C PRO A 61 -16.22 3.87 -12.87
N GLU A 62 -15.83 2.95 -12.00
CA GLU A 62 -15.55 1.57 -12.45
C GLU A 62 -16.83 0.75 -12.58
N LYS A 63 -17.99 1.40 -12.44
CA LYS A 63 -19.31 0.88 -12.79
C LYS A 63 -20.12 1.89 -13.61
N SER A 64 -19.70 2.19 -14.83
CA SER A 64 -20.67 2.60 -15.85
C SER A 64 -20.71 1.52 -16.91
N ASN A 65 -21.81 0.77 -16.90
CA ASN A 65 -22.17 -0.14 -17.97
C ASN A 65 -22.05 0.55 -19.33
N SER A 66 -21.78 -0.30 -20.30
CA SER A 66 -21.68 -0.12 -21.74
C SER A 66 -22.86 0.61 -22.41
N ASP A 67 -23.15 1.86 -22.06
CA ASP A 67 -24.07 2.72 -22.82
C ASP A 67 -23.77 4.22 -22.59
N GLY A 68 -22.95 4.80 -23.46
CA GLY A 68 -23.32 6.03 -24.17
C GLY A 68 -23.52 7.36 -23.43
N VAL A 69 -23.01 7.58 -22.21
CA VAL A 69 -22.99 8.93 -21.61
C VAL A 69 -21.58 9.36 -21.23
N LEU A 70 -20.93 10.07 -22.15
CA LEU A 70 -19.76 10.91 -21.87
C LEU A 70 -20.24 12.12 -21.05
N GLU A 71 -20.39 11.97 -19.75
CA GLU A 71 -20.57 13.12 -18.86
C GLU A 71 -19.26 13.92 -18.82
N TYR A 72 -19.27 15.11 -19.42
CA TYR A 72 -18.19 16.07 -19.33
C TYR A 72 -18.03 16.54 -17.87
N ARG A 73 -16.86 16.34 -17.26
CA ARG A 73 -16.66 16.48 -15.81
C ARG A 73 -15.87 17.71 -15.36
N SER A 74 -15.25 18.45 -16.27
CA SER A 74 -14.99 19.90 -16.18
C SER A 74 -14.52 20.45 -17.53
N SER A 75 -14.65 21.76 -17.75
CA SER A 75 -14.20 22.42 -19.00
C SER A 75 -13.34 23.65 -18.70
N PRO A 76 -12.08 23.48 -18.24
CA PRO A 76 -11.17 24.60 -18.03
C PRO A 76 -10.99 25.42 -19.31
N ARG A 77 -10.87 26.74 -19.14
CA ARG A 77 -10.58 27.64 -20.24
C ARG A 77 -9.07 27.68 -20.48
N MET A 78 -8.60 26.98 -21.50
CA MET A 78 -7.17 26.85 -21.81
C MET A 78 -6.82 27.58 -23.11
N TYR A 79 -5.56 27.99 -23.24
CA TYR A 79 -5.04 28.64 -24.43
C TYR A 79 -4.50 27.60 -25.40
N SER A 80 -4.75 27.79 -26.70
CA SER A 80 -4.10 26.96 -27.73
C SER A 80 -2.59 27.15 -27.67
N TYR A 81 -1.86 26.05 -27.74
CA TYR A 81 -0.41 26.08 -27.75
C TYR A 81 0.10 26.50 -29.13
N PHE A 82 0.61 27.72 -29.25
CA PHE A 82 1.15 28.21 -30.51
C PHE A 82 2.62 27.82 -30.65
N LYS A 83 2.90 26.92 -31.60
CA LYS A 83 4.25 26.37 -31.87
C LYS A 83 5.23 27.39 -32.44
N GLY A 84 4.77 28.61 -32.70
CA GLY A 84 5.56 29.68 -33.30
C GLY A 84 5.66 29.58 -34.82
N ILE A 85 6.29 30.58 -35.41
CA ILE A 85 6.54 30.67 -36.85
C ILE A 85 8.02 30.47 -37.09
N THR A 86 8.39 29.44 -37.85
CA THR A 86 9.79 29.15 -38.16
C THR A 86 10.19 29.83 -39.47
N LEU A 87 11.13 30.77 -39.41
CA LEU A 87 11.70 31.48 -40.55
C LEU A 87 13.22 31.35 -40.52
N ALA A 88 13.80 30.88 -41.64
CA ALA A 88 15.25 30.68 -41.79
C ALA A 88 15.89 29.90 -40.61
N GLY A 89 15.20 28.86 -40.12
CA GLY A 89 15.68 28.01 -39.02
C GLY A 89 15.48 28.58 -37.60
N THR A 90 14.92 29.78 -37.46
CA THR A 90 14.60 30.38 -36.15
C THR A 90 13.10 30.42 -35.94
N THR A 91 12.62 29.94 -34.78
CA THR A 91 11.20 29.97 -34.41
C THR A 91 10.89 31.22 -33.59
N TYR A 92 9.89 31.98 -34.05
CA TYR A 92 9.44 33.22 -33.42
C TYR A 92 8.04 33.05 -32.80
N LEU A 93 7.72 33.86 -31.80
CA LEU A 93 6.37 33.95 -31.19
C LEU A 93 5.85 32.64 -30.59
N LYS A 94 6.72 31.67 -30.32
CA LYS A 94 6.33 30.42 -29.67
C LYS A 94 5.77 30.71 -28.28
N SER A 95 4.65 30.06 -27.93
CA SER A 95 4.14 30.10 -26.57
C SER A 95 5.13 29.44 -25.61
N GLU A 96 5.41 30.08 -24.47
CA GLU A 96 6.26 29.48 -23.45
C GLU A 96 5.41 28.75 -22.42
N ILE A 97 5.77 27.49 -22.15
CA ILE A 97 5.17 26.69 -21.09
C ILE A 97 6.00 26.86 -19.81
N GLY A 98 5.35 27.33 -18.75
CA GLY A 98 5.94 27.53 -17.44
C GLY A 98 5.87 26.28 -16.55
N ILE A 99 6.69 26.29 -15.49
CA ILE A 99 6.55 25.32 -14.40
C ILE A 99 5.24 25.61 -13.65
N GLY A 100 4.50 24.56 -13.34
CA GLY A 100 3.18 24.63 -12.71
C GLY A 100 2.03 24.87 -13.70
N ASP A 101 2.29 25.10 -14.98
CA ASP A 101 1.23 25.18 -15.99
C ASP A 101 0.54 23.82 -16.14
N MET A 102 -0.77 23.81 -16.40
CA MET A 102 -1.46 22.60 -16.83
C MET A 102 -1.40 22.53 -18.35
N VAL A 103 -1.03 21.37 -18.91
CA VAL A 103 -0.94 21.15 -20.35
C VAL A 103 -1.85 20.01 -20.76
N ALA A 104 -2.59 20.21 -21.85
CA ALA A 104 -3.37 19.18 -22.51
C ALA A 104 -2.68 18.76 -23.81
N PHE A 105 -2.44 17.46 -23.96
CA PHE A 105 -1.62 16.90 -25.02
C PHE A 105 -2.15 15.53 -25.46
N SER A 106 -1.71 15.08 -26.63
CA SER A 106 -1.98 13.72 -27.11
C SER A 106 -0.81 13.25 -27.97
N SER A 107 -0.33 12.04 -27.71
CA SER A 107 0.80 11.44 -28.42
C SER A 107 0.50 9.98 -28.73
N GLN A 108 1.39 9.31 -29.46
CA GLN A 108 1.29 7.85 -29.63
C GLN A 108 1.24 7.14 -28.27
N LYS A 109 2.00 7.61 -27.27
CA LYS A 109 2.03 7.00 -25.95
C LYS A 109 0.71 7.15 -25.19
N THR A 110 0.03 8.30 -25.28
CA THR A 110 -1.28 8.47 -24.65
C THR A 110 -2.32 7.53 -25.28
N ARG A 111 -2.24 7.31 -26.61
CA ARG A 111 -3.12 6.35 -27.29
C ARG A 111 -2.92 4.93 -26.78
N GLU A 112 -1.67 4.46 -26.74
CA GLU A 112 -1.33 3.12 -26.23
C GLU A 112 -1.82 2.88 -24.80
N ILE A 113 -1.65 3.87 -23.91
CA ILE A 113 -2.12 3.77 -22.52
C ILE A 113 -3.66 3.67 -22.49
N LEU A 114 -4.36 4.50 -23.26
CA LEU A 114 -5.82 4.48 -23.32
C LEU A 114 -6.34 3.15 -23.88
N GLU A 115 -5.74 2.61 -24.94
CA GLU A 115 -6.11 1.30 -25.51
C GLU A 115 -5.91 0.18 -24.50
N LYS A 116 -4.79 0.19 -23.76
CA LYS A 116 -4.50 -0.79 -22.71
C LYS A 116 -5.51 -0.72 -21.56
N GLU A 117 -6.05 0.46 -21.28
CA GLU A 117 -7.07 0.71 -20.27
C GLU A 117 -8.51 0.54 -20.80
N ASP A 118 -8.70 0.06 -22.04
CA ASP A 118 -10.01 -0.07 -22.72
C ASP A 118 -10.80 1.25 -22.78
N LYS A 119 -10.08 2.36 -22.99
CA LYS A 119 -10.61 3.73 -23.11
C LYS A 119 -10.48 4.23 -24.54
N ASN A 120 -11.24 5.28 -24.88
CA ASN A 120 -11.21 5.87 -26.22
C ASN A 120 -9.80 6.43 -26.56
N PRO A 121 -9.09 5.85 -27.55
CA PRO A 121 -7.71 6.23 -27.89
C PRO A 121 -7.59 7.62 -28.50
N ASN A 122 -8.69 8.22 -28.94
CA ASN A 122 -8.67 9.58 -29.50
C ASN A 122 -8.62 10.68 -28.43
N LEU A 123 -8.72 10.30 -27.15
CA LEU A 123 -8.60 11.24 -26.04
C LEU A 123 -7.14 11.64 -25.78
N GLY A 124 -6.98 12.83 -25.22
CA GLY A 124 -5.71 13.34 -24.74
C GLY A 124 -5.59 13.26 -23.23
N PHE A 125 -4.44 13.65 -22.71
CA PHE A 125 -4.17 13.75 -21.28
C PHE A 125 -4.06 15.21 -20.89
N ILE A 126 -4.43 15.53 -19.65
CA ILE A 126 -4.11 16.80 -18.99
C ILE A 126 -3.28 16.52 -17.74
N LYS A 127 -2.16 17.23 -17.59
CA LYS A 127 -1.20 17.10 -16.47
C LYS A 127 -0.56 18.45 -16.16
N ARG A 128 0.05 18.58 -14.99
CA ARG A 128 0.83 19.75 -14.59
C ARG A 128 2.30 19.58 -14.95
N VAL A 129 2.92 20.64 -15.48
CA VAL A 129 4.34 20.68 -15.80
C VAL A 129 5.16 20.85 -14.53
N ILE A 130 6.03 19.88 -14.27
CA ILE A 130 6.91 19.84 -13.09
C ILE A 130 8.36 20.11 -13.48
N GLY A 131 8.79 19.64 -14.65
CA GLY A 131 10.11 19.90 -15.20
C GLY A 131 10.04 20.27 -16.67
N LYS A 132 10.96 21.13 -17.11
CA LYS A 132 11.19 21.48 -18.52
C LYS A 132 12.59 21.03 -18.95
N SER A 133 12.89 21.12 -20.24
CA SER A 133 14.18 20.74 -20.81
C SER A 133 15.39 21.18 -19.98
N GLY A 134 16.26 20.22 -19.68
CA GLY A 134 17.48 20.40 -18.88
C GLY A 134 17.26 20.31 -17.37
N ASP A 135 16.03 20.33 -16.88
CA ASP A 135 15.79 20.12 -15.45
C ASP A 135 16.12 18.69 -15.03
N GLU A 136 16.64 18.55 -13.83
CA GLU A 136 16.78 17.28 -13.13
C GLU A 136 15.59 17.10 -12.18
N ILE A 137 14.89 15.97 -12.29
CA ILE A 137 13.77 15.60 -11.42
C ILE A 137 14.17 14.40 -10.56
N GLU A 138 13.83 14.46 -9.29
CA GLU A 138 14.03 13.39 -8.32
C GLU A 138 12.79 13.27 -7.44
N LEU A 139 12.42 12.04 -7.09
CA LEU A 139 11.42 11.77 -6.06
C LEU A 139 12.16 11.33 -4.80
N ARG A 140 11.82 11.90 -3.66
CA ARG A 140 12.46 11.55 -2.39
C ARG A 140 11.52 11.82 -1.24
N ASP A 141 11.36 10.84 -0.35
CA ASP A 141 10.60 11.00 0.91
C ASP A 141 9.14 11.43 0.66
N GLY A 142 8.55 11.08 -0.48
CA GLY A 142 7.19 11.50 -0.87
C GLY A 142 7.11 12.87 -1.56
N TYR A 143 8.24 13.57 -1.70
CA TYR A 143 8.35 14.89 -2.32
C TYR A 143 8.94 14.83 -3.72
N VAL A 144 8.66 15.87 -4.51
CA VAL A 144 9.34 16.13 -5.78
C VAL A 144 10.45 17.13 -5.56
N LEU A 145 11.64 16.80 -6.04
CA LEU A 145 12.78 17.69 -6.14
C LEU A 145 13.00 18.05 -7.61
N ARG A 146 13.21 19.34 -7.88
CA ARG A 146 13.62 19.87 -9.17
C ARG A 146 14.95 20.59 -9.02
N ASN A 147 15.96 20.16 -9.75
CA ASN A 147 17.33 20.67 -9.68
C ASN A 147 17.87 20.67 -8.23
N GLY A 148 17.61 19.58 -7.50
CA GLY A 148 18.04 19.39 -6.11
C GLY A 148 17.25 20.16 -5.05
N LYS A 149 16.16 20.85 -5.42
CA LYS A 149 15.31 21.60 -4.48
C LYS A 149 13.91 21.02 -4.44
N VAL A 150 13.38 20.80 -3.23
CA VAL A 150 11.96 20.45 -3.06
C VAL A 150 11.10 21.56 -3.64
N ILE A 151 10.10 21.20 -4.45
CA ILE A 151 9.15 22.16 -5.02
C ILE A 151 7.94 22.33 -4.11
N GLU A 152 7.38 23.53 -4.08
CA GLU A 152 6.12 23.81 -3.39
C GLU A 152 4.95 23.33 -4.24
N GLU A 153 4.11 22.49 -3.65
CA GLU A 153 2.99 21.84 -4.35
C GLU A 153 1.69 22.10 -3.61
N PRO A 154 1.18 23.35 -3.60
CA PRO A 154 -0.05 23.67 -2.90
C PRO A 154 -1.29 23.08 -3.59
N TYR A 155 -1.17 22.66 -4.85
CA TYR A 155 -2.24 22.14 -5.68
C TYR A 155 -2.52 20.63 -5.51
N ILE A 156 -1.79 19.90 -4.67
CA ILE A 156 -2.06 18.48 -4.37
C ILE A 156 -2.87 18.36 -3.07
N SER A 157 -3.62 17.26 -2.90
CA SER A 157 -4.48 17.06 -1.72
C SER A 157 -3.71 16.84 -0.41
N SER A 158 -2.58 16.13 -0.47
CA SER A 158 -1.78 15.79 0.71
C SER A 158 -0.28 15.95 0.44
N PRO A 159 0.50 16.43 1.43
CA PRO A 159 1.95 16.42 1.34
C PRO A 159 2.47 14.98 1.28
N ARG A 160 3.70 14.79 0.81
CA ARG A 160 4.39 13.48 0.81
C ARG A 160 3.64 12.36 0.08
N SER A 161 2.88 12.72 -0.95
CA SER A 161 2.02 11.82 -1.71
C SER A 161 2.62 11.33 -3.04
N THR A 162 3.88 11.69 -3.33
CA THR A 162 4.51 11.39 -4.62
C THR A 162 5.53 10.28 -4.48
N TYR A 163 5.25 9.15 -5.12
CA TYR A 163 6.11 7.98 -5.08
C TYR A 163 6.62 7.61 -6.47
N ALA A 164 7.66 6.80 -6.49
CA ALA A 164 8.21 6.14 -7.68
C ALA A 164 7.17 5.53 -8.62
N GLY A 165 7.54 5.47 -9.90
CA GLY A 165 6.86 4.67 -10.90
C GLY A 165 7.87 3.94 -11.78
N SER A 166 7.40 3.22 -12.80
CA SER A 166 8.24 2.39 -13.66
C SER A 166 9.32 3.14 -14.45
N ASN A 167 9.16 4.46 -14.65
CA ASN A 167 10.11 5.32 -15.36
C ASN A 167 10.98 6.17 -14.42
N LEU A 168 10.61 6.32 -13.15
CA LEU A 168 11.39 7.08 -12.15
C LEU A 168 11.30 6.40 -10.78
N ALA A 169 12.40 5.78 -10.36
CA ALA A 169 12.52 5.16 -9.05
C ALA A 169 12.79 6.20 -7.95
N GLU A 170 12.48 5.86 -6.69
CA GLU A 170 12.76 6.71 -5.53
C GLU A 170 14.26 7.00 -5.44
N CYS A 171 14.59 8.24 -5.07
CA CYS A 171 15.95 8.75 -4.90
C CYS A 171 16.86 8.57 -6.13
N THR A 172 16.27 8.40 -7.30
CA THR A 172 16.97 8.45 -8.58
C THR A 172 16.66 9.75 -9.29
N LYS A 173 17.63 10.21 -10.07
CA LYS A 173 17.54 11.47 -10.83
C LYS A 173 17.26 11.16 -12.28
N ILE A 174 16.37 11.92 -12.89
CA ILE A 174 16.09 11.86 -14.32
C ILE A 174 16.16 13.27 -14.91
N THR A 175 16.92 13.42 -16.00
CA THR A 175 17.04 14.70 -16.70
C THR A 175 15.98 14.80 -17.80
N VAL A 176 15.24 15.91 -17.82
CA VAL A 176 14.24 16.18 -18.84
C VAL A 176 14.93 16.47 -20.19
N PRO A 177 14.65 15.70 -21.26
CA PRO A 177 15.27 15.92 -22.56
C PRO A 177 14.92 17.28 -23.17
N ASN A 178 15.70 17.67 -24.19
CA ASN A 178 15.39 18.85 -24.99
C ASN A 178 14.00 18.74 -25.64
N ASN A 179 13.30 19.88 -25.74
CA ASN A 179 11.95 20.00 -26.27
C ASN A 179 10.94 19.05 -25.61
N SER A 180 11.08 18.81 -24.32
CA SER A 180 10.24 17.88 -23.56
C SER A 180 9.96 18.42 -22.16
N TYR A 181 8.93 17.87 -21.54
CA TYR A 181 8.45 18.21 -20.20
C TYR A 181 8.25 16.95 -19.37
N PHE A 182 8.55 17.05 -18.08
CA PHE A 182 8.15 16.08 -17.07
C PHE A 182 6.88 16.57 -16.42
N VAL A 183 5.81 15.78 -16.46
CA VAL A 183 4.48 16.17 -16.03
C VAL A 183 3.93 15.21 -14.98
N LEU A 184 3.20 15.73 -14.00
CA LEU A 184 2.52 14.94 -12.97
C LEU A 184 1.04 15.32 -12.91
N GLY A 185 0.20 14.37 -12.50
CA GLY A 185 -1.14 14.69 -12.04
C GLY A 185 -1.10 15.30 -10.64
N ASP A 186 -2.04 16.17 -10.33
CA ASP A 186 -2.18 16.71 -8.97
C ASP A 186 -2.67 15.63 -8.00
N ASN A 187 -3.44 14.65 -8.49
CA ASN A 187 -3.80 13.47 -7.73
C ASN A 187 -2.73 12.38 -7.87
N ARG A 188 -1.66 12.53 -7.09
CA ARG A 188 -0.41 11.75 -7.23
C ARG A 188 -0.59 10.25 -7.20
N LYS A 189 -1.56 9.73 -6.45
CA LYS A 189 -1.72 8.29 -6.26
C LYS A 189 -2.50 7.60 -7.38
N VAL A 190 -3.28 8.34 -8.17
CA VAL A 190 -4.17 7.79 -9.22
C VAL A 190 -3.90 8.36 -10.61
N SER A 191 -2.68 8.87 -10.81
CA SER A 191 -2.29 9.55 -12.05
C SER A 191 -1.32 8.71 -12.88
N SER A 192 -1.76 8.35 -14.10
CA SER A 192 -0.89 7.88 -15.18
C SER A 192 -0.13 9.06 -15.79
N ASP A 193 1.10 9.29 -15.32
CA ASP A 193 1.95 10.44 -15.67
C ASP A 193 3.43 10.07 -15.89
N SER A 194 4.32 11.07 -15.93
CA SER A 194 5.73 10.88 -16.32
C SER A 194 6.53 9.91 -15.43
N ARG A 195 5.99 9.53 -14.28
CA ARG A 195 6.60 8.49 -13.42
C ARG A 195 6.48 7.09 -14.01
N TYR A 196 5.55 6.88 -14.93
CA TYR A 196 5.22 5.55 -15.48
C TYR A 196 5.46 5.50 -16.99
N GLU A 197 4.65 4.72 -17.71
CA GLU A 197 4.77 4.48 -19.15
C GLU A 197 4.70 5.77 -20.00
N LEU A 198 4.05 6.83 -19.51
CA LEU A 198 3.97 8.09 -20.25
C LEU A 198 5.36 8.71 -20.47
N SER A 199 6.27 8.57 -19.51
CA SER A 199 7.59 9.21 -19.52
C SER A 199 7.49 10.71 -19.84
N PHE A 200 8.34 11.26 -20.71
CA PHE A 200 8.32 12.69 -21.05
C PHE A 200 7.26 13.05 -22.09
N VAL A 201 6.68 14.24 -21.96
CA VAL A 201 5.78 14.84 -22.95
C VAL A 201 6.58 15.74 -23.87
N LYS A 202 6.55 15.47 -25.17
CA LYS A 202 7.22 16.34 -26.14
C LYS A 202 6.45 17.64 -26.32
N ASP A 203 7.20 18.70 -26.56
CA ASP A 203 6.66 20.02 -26.87
C ASP A 203 5.70 20.02 -28.07
N GLU A 204 5.99 19.18 -29.08
CA GLU A 204 5.17 19.05 -30.28
C GLU A 204 3.79 18.41 -30.04
N ASP A 205 3.61 17.67 -28.94
CA ASP A 205 2.38 16.95 -28.61
C ASP A 205 1.37 17.84 -27.84
N ILE A 206 1.82 18.98 -27.33
CA ILE A 206 0.99 19.91 -26.56
C ILE A 206 0.01 20.63 -27.49
N LYS A 207 -1.27 20.62 -27.10
CA LYS A 207 -2.38 21.26 -27.83
C LYS A 207 -2.87 22.50 -27.11
N TYR A 208 -3.00 22.42 -25.78
CA TYR A 208 -3.49 23.52 -24.96
C TYR A 208 -2.69 23.64 -23.67
N TYR A 209 -2.70 24.83 -23.08
CA TYR A 209 -2.09 25.07 -21.77
C TYR A 209 -2.89 26.09 -20.95
N LEU A 210 -2.80 25.98 -19.63
CA LEU A 210 -3.36 26.91 -18.66
C LEU A 210 -2.25 27.40 -17.72
N PRO A 211 -1.80 28.66 -17.88
CA PRO A 211 -0.72 29.22 -17.08
C PRO A 211 -1.01 29.16 -15.58
N LEU A 212 -0.02 28.87 -14.74
CA LEU A 212 -0.16 28.85 -13.29
C LEU A 212 -0.78 30.15 -12.75
N ALA A 213 -0.32 31.30 -13.25
CA ALA A 213 -0.86 32.61 -12.88
C ALA A 213 -2.33 32.84 -13.26
N LYS A 214 -2.92 31.98 -14.11
CA LYS A 214 -4.32 32.01 -14.53
C LYS A 214 -5.17 30.91 -13.87
N GLN A 215 -4.60 30.15 -12.93
CA GLN A 215 -5.28 29.09 -12.18
C GLN A 215 -5.98 29.58 -10.90
N GLY A 216 -6.20 30.90 -10.77
CA GLY A 216 -6.75 31.54 -9.57
C GLY A 216 -8.07 30.95 -9.05
N ILE A 217 -8.90 30.39 -9.94
CA ILE A 217 -10.15 29.73 -9.57
C ILE A 217 -9.96 28.46 -8.72
N TYR A 218 -8.76 27.86 -8.74
CA TYR A 218 -8.43 26.66 -7.97
C TYR A 218 -7.68 26.96 -6.66
N HIS A 219 -7.25 28.22 -6.43
CA HIS A 219 -6.43 28.57 -5.27
C HIS A 219 -7.15 28.33 -3.93
N SER A 220 -8.49 28.37 -3.91
CA SER A 220 -9.24 28.05 -2.69
C SER A 220 -9.15 26.57 -2.29
N LEU A 221 -8.73 25.70 -3.21
CA LEU A 221 -8.51 24.27 -2.96
C LEU A 221 -7.06 23.97 -2.60
N TRP A 222 -6.19 24.97 -2.66
CA TRP A 222 -4.78 24.77 -2.41
C TRP A 222 -4.53 24.61 -0.92
N ARG A 223 -3.76 23.58 -0.56
CA ARG A 223 -3.34 23.35 0.82
C ARG A 223 -2.24 24.33 1.22
N ASN A 224 -2.11 24.56 2.52
CA ASN A 224 -0.94 25.23 3.08
C ASN A 224 0.29 24.31 2.99
N THR A 225 1.43 24.84 2.52
CA THR A 225 2.71 24.14 2.35
C THR A 225 3.79 24.56 3.36
N ASP A 226 3.51 25.53 4.24
CA ASP A 226 4.49 26.17 5.14
C ASP A 226 5.22 25.18 6.05
N ARG A 227 4.58 24.06 6.39
CA ARG A 227 5.12 23.03 7.28
C ARG A 227 5.57 21.75 6.57
N ASP A 228 5.59 21.72 5.24
CA ASP A 228 6.00 20.52 4.50
C ASP A 228 7.42 20.09 4.86
N ALA A 229 8.33 21.04 5.02
CA ALA A 229 9.71 20.76 5.41
C ALA A 229 9.81 20.04 6.78
N GLU A 230 8.90 20.33 7.72
CA GLU A 230 8.88 19.70 9.05
C GLU A 230 8.44 18.24 8.99
N LEU A 231 7.71 17.84 7.94
CA LEU A 231 7.21 16.49 7.79
C LEU A 231 8.28 15.53 7.27
N SER A 232 9.39 16.02 6.71
CA SER A 232 10.42 15.15 6.14
C SER A 232 11.07 14.26 7.22
N GLY A 233 11.26 12.98 6.90
CA GLY A 233 11.81 12.00 7.83
C GLY A 233 10.88 11.61 9.00
N THR A 234 9.64 12.11 9.03
CA THR A 234 8.62 11.71 10.03
C THR A 234 7.64 10.68 9.46
N PRO A 235 7.09 9.74 10.26
CA PRO A 235 6.07 8.83 9.78
C PRO A 235 4.79 9.55 9.36
N THR A 236 4.28 9.23 8.17
CA THR A 236 2.97 9.71 7.70
C THR A 236 1.81 9.01 8.43
N LEU A 237 2.03 7.78 8.89
CA LEU A 237 1.01 6.98 9.54
C LEU A 237 0.78 7.44 10.98
N ASN A 238 -0.43 7.92 11.28
CA ASN A 238 -0.92 7.98 12.65
C ASN A 238 -1.51 6.61 13.04
N ALA A 239 -0.77 5.84 13.83
CA ALA A 239 -1.19 4.50 14.25
C ALA A 239 -2.49 4.52 15.06
N SER A 240 -2.73 5.56 15.88
CA SER A 240 -3.95 5.66 16.68
C SER A 240 -5.19 5.83 15.81
N GLU A 241 -5.11 6.65 14.77
CA GLU A 241 -6.18 6.79 13.77
C GLU A 241 -6.39 5.49 12.99
N PHE A 242 -5.31 4.78 12.65
CA PHE A 242 -5.42 3.48 11.98
C PHE A 242 -6.16 2.45 12.83
N TYR A 243 -5.83 2.35 14.13
CA TYR A 243 -6.52 1.42 15.03
C TYR A 243 -8.02 1.71 15.16
N GLN A 244 -8.46 2.96 15.05
CA GLN A 244 -9.89 3.31 15.07
C GLN A 244 -10.67 2.75 13.87
N LYS A 245 -9.98 2.39 12.78
CA LYS A 245 -10.59 1.77 11.60
C LYS A 245 -10.78 0.27 11.75
N LEU A 246 -10.16 -0.35 12.76
CA LEU A 246 -10.25 -1.79 13.00
C LEU A 246 -11.44 -2.10 13.91
N THR A 247 -12.27 -3.05 13.49
CA THR A 247 -13.47 -3.45 14.25
C THR A 247 -13.23 -4.63 15.18
N ASN A 248 -12.46 -5.63 14.73
CA ASN A 248 -12.33 -6.92 15.43
C ASN A 248 -10.96 -7.15 16.07
N LEU A 249 -9.97 -6.30 15.78
CA LEU A 249 -8.60 -6.47 16.23
C LEU A 249 -8.26 -5.50 17.36
N LYS A 250 -7.71 -6.02 18.45
CA LYS A 250 -7.28 -5.23 19.59
C LYS A 250 -5.80 -4.87 19.47
N ARG A 251 -5.47 -3.61 19.74
CA ARG A 251 -4.09 -3.15 19.81
C ARG A 251 -3.30 -3.97 20.83
N ASN A 252 -2.12 -4.46 20.45
CA ASN A 252 -1.21 -5.19 21.32
C ASN A 252 0.22 -4.62 21.26
N GLN A 253 0.74 -4.19 22.40
CA GLN A 253 2.04 -3.52 22.49
C GLN A 253 3.23 -4.42 22.11
N LYS A 254 3.19 -5.73 22.41
CA LYS A 254 4.26 -6.65 22.01
C LYS A 254 4.31 -6.79 20.49
N LEU A 255 3.15 -6.84 19.83
CA LEU A 255 3.07 -6.85 18.37
C LEU A 255 3.60 -5.55 17.75
N GLU A 256 3.42 -4.40 18.39
CA GLU A 256 4.00 -3.12 17.92
C GLU A 256 5.53 -3.08 18.05
N VAL A 257 6.07 -3.64 19.14
CA VAL A 257 7.52 -3.72 19.34
C VAL A 257 8.13 -4.68 18.31
N SER A 258 7.53 -5.85 18.12
CA SER A 258 8.01 -6.83 17.14
C SER A 258 7.89 -6.31 15.70
N SER A 259 6.79 -5.65 15.34
CA SER A 259 6.65 -5.07 13.99
C SER A 259 7.67 -3.97 13.72
N ARG A 260 8.04 -3.18 14.73
CA ARG A 260 9.08 -2.14 14.60
C ARG A 260 10.47 -2.75 14.39
N ALA A 261 10.81 -3.77 15.16
CA ALA A 261 12.07 -4.49 15.00
C ALA A 261 12.16 -5.13 13.61
N ARG A 262 11.05 -5.73 13.17
CA ARG A 262 10.92 -6.33 11.85
C ARG A 262 11.05 -5.31 10.72
N GLY A 263 10.38 -4.16 10.81
CA GLY A 263 10.53 -3.05 9.87
C GLY A 263 11.98 -2.55 9.77
N SER A 264 12.67 -2.45 10.91
CA SER A 264 14.08 -2.05 10.94
C SER A 264 14.99 -3.04 10.21
N ALA A 265 14.75 -4.35 10.38
CA ALA A 265 15.51 -5.39 9.68
C ALA A 265 15.22 -5.42 8.18
N LEU A 266 13.96 -5.18 7.77
CA LEU A 266 13.57 -5.09 6.36
C LEU A 266 14.34 -3.98 5.63
N LEU A 267 14.48 -2.80 6.25
CA LEU A 267 15.22 -1.68 5.66
C LEU A 267 16.75 -1.93 5.59
N LYS A 268 17.29 -2.82 6.44
CA LYS A 268 18.71 -3.25 6.39
C LYS A 268 18.97 -4.39 5.40
N ASN A 269 17.95 -4.84 4.67
CA ASN A 269 18.00 -6.01 3.80
C ASN A 269 18.34 -7.32 4.57
N GLU A 270 17.96 -7.40 5.85
CA GLU A 270 18.11 -8.58 6.72
C GLU A 270 16.83 -9.45 6.71
N SER A 271 16.00 -9.31 5.67
CA SER A 271 14.66 -9.89 5.60
C SER A 271 14.65 -11.42 5.66
N THR A 272 15.69 -12.06 5.13
CA THR A 272 15.87 -13.51 5.11
C THR A 272 16.31 -14.08 6.45
N SER A 273 17.10 -13.31 7.22
CA SER A 273 17.67 -13.72 8.50
C SER A 273 16.75 -13.39 9.67
N TYR A 274 15.98 -12.30 9.61
CA TYR A 274 15.13 -11.84 10.71
C TYR A 274 13.65 -11.88 10.33
N LYS A 275 13.02 -13.03 10.50
CA LYS A 275 11.62 -13.31 10.11
C LYS A 275 10.62 -12.90 11.19
N LEU A 276 9.33 -12.94 10.86
CA LEU A 276 8.22 -12.70 11.79
C LEU A 276 8.39 -13.50 13.09
N GLU A 277 8.69 -14.80 12.99
CA GLU A 277 8.81 -15.70 14.15
C GLU A 277 9.97 -15.30 15.06
N SER A 278 11.03 -14.71 14.50
CA SER A 278 12.16 -14.19 15.28
C SER A 278 11.72 -12.94 16.03
N ALA A 279 11.06 -12.00 15.34
CA ALA A 279 10.56 -10.77 15.94
C ALA A 279 9.53 -11.02 17.06
N LEU A 280 8.65 -12.01 16.90
CA LEU A 280 7.68 -12.39 17.94
C LEU A 280 8.34 -13.06 19.14
N ARG A 281 9.35 -13.91 18.91
CA ARG A 281 10.13 -14.58 19.97
C ARG A 281 10.87 -13.58 20.84
N ASP A 282 11.49 -12.56 20.23
CA ASP A 282 12.28 -11.55 20.94
C ASP A 282 11.45 -10.69 21.91
N VAL A 283 10.15 -10.55 21.65
CA VAL A 283 9.20 -9.85 22.54
C VAL A 283 8.41 -10.79 23.45
N GLY A 284 8.71 -12.09 23.41
CA GLY A 284 8.00 -13.13 24.14
C GLY A 284 6.49 -13.11 23.83
N TYR A 285 6.12 -12.95 22.56
CA TYR A 285 4.73 -13.07 22.12
C TYR A 285 4.45 -14.52 21.71
N THR A 286 3.53 -15.16 22.43
CA THR A 286 3.23 -16.58 22.31
C THR A 286 1.75 -16.73 21.95
N ASN A 287 1.47 -16.94 20.66
CA ASN A 287 0.14 -17.21 20.13
C ASN A 287 0.27 -18.24 18.99
N ILE A 288 -0.81 -18.95 18.69
CA ILE A 288 -0.78 -20.08 17.76
C ILE A 288 -0.89 -19.61 16.31
N VAL A 289 -1.64 -18.53 16.09
CA VAL A 289 -1.81 -17.95 14.76
C VAL A 289 -1.16 -16.58 14.74
N THR A 290 -0.31 -16.37 13.74
CA THR A 290 0.44 -15.13 13.57
C THR A 290 0.40 -14.73 12.11
N GLY A 291 0.29 -13.43 11.87
CA GLY A 291 0.24 -12.86 10.54
C GLY A 291 1.15 -11.64 10.42
N GLU A 292 1.62 -11.37 9.21
CA GLU A 292 2.37 -10.15 8.87
C GLU A 292 1.77 -9.53 7.61
N PHE A 293 1.67 -8.20 7.60
CA PHE A 293 1.63 -7.42 6.37
C PHE A 293 2.76 -6.39 6.38
N VAL A 294 3.31 -6.11 5.20
CA VAL A 294 4.39 -5.15 4.98
C VAL A 294 3.99 -4.22 3.85
N MET A 295 4.05 -2.92 4.10
CA MET A 295 3.74 -1.87 3.13
C MET A 295 4.91 -0.90 3.01
N PHE A 296 5.45 -0.73 1.81
CA PHE A 296 6.49 0.25 1.54
C PHE A 296 5.89 1.59 1.13
N GLY A 297 6.45 2.68 1.63
CA GLY A 297 6.01 4.04 1.31
C GLY A 297 5.23 4.71 2.43
N HIS A 298 4.59 5.82 2.08
CA HIS A 298 3.95 6.74 3.01
C HIS A 298 2.43 6.65 2.90
N TYR A 299 1.78 6.32 4.01
CA TYR A 299 0.33 6.17 4.07
C TYR A 299 -0.20 6.91 5.28
N THR A 300 -1.25 7.70 5.09
CA THR A 300 -2.13 8.08 6.19
C THR A 300 -2.89 6.84 6.68
N ALA A 301 -3.60 6.97 7.81
CA ALA A 301 -4.44 5.89 8.31
C ALA A 301 -5.52 5.45 7.28
N ASP A 302 -6.14 6.40 6.59
CA ASP A 302 -7.16 6.13 5.56
C ASP A 302 -6.56 5.42 4.35
N GLU A 303 -5.42 5.89 3.88
CA GLU A 303 -4.75 5.32 2.72
C GLU A 303 -4.24 3.91 3.00
N LEU A 304 -3.67 3.67 4.19
CA LEU A 304 -3.22 2.34 4.59
C LEU A 304 -4.41 1.39 4.67
N TRP A 305 -5.52 1.82 5.27
CA TRP A 305 -6.73 1.01 5.37
C TRP A 305 -7.29 0.68 3.98
N ALA A 306 -7.43 1.67 3.10
CA ALA A 306 -7.91 1.45 1.73
C ALA A 306 -6.98 0.49 0.96
N ALA A 307 -5.66 0.65 1.07
CA ALA A 307 -4.69 -0.24 0.44
C ALA A 307 -4.84 -1.69 0.94
N LEU A 308 -4.93 -1.89 2.25
CA LEU A 308 -5.11 -3.23 2.84
C LEU A 308 -6.45 -3.87 2.49
N GLN A 309 -7.51 -3.07 2.30
CA GLN A 309 -8.83 -3.56 1.88
C GLN A 309 -8.90 -3.87 0.37
N SER A 310 -8.09 -3.21 -0.45
CA SER A 310 -8.04 -3.44 -1.89
C SER A 310 -7.30 -4.74 -2.27
N ASN A 311 -6.35 -5.17 -1.44
CA ASN A 311 -5.62 -6.42 -1.63
C ASN A 311 -6.38 -7.58 -0.98
N PHE A 312 -6.65 -8.62 -1.77
CA PHE A 312 -7.45 -9.78 -1.35
C PHE A 312 -6.85 -10.52 -0.15
N GLU A 313 -5.53 -10.73 -0.12
CA GLU A 313 -4.85 -11.48 0.93
C GLU A 313 -4.89 -10.72 2.26
N THR A 314 -4.51 -9.45 2.25
CA THR A 314 -4.52 -8.62 3.48
C THR A 314 -5.94 -8.38 3.97
N LYS A 315 -6.91 -8.23 3.07
CA LYS A 315 -8.33 -8.13 3.44
C LYS A 315 -8.82 -9.39 4.13
N ALA A 316 -8.51 -10.57 3.55
CA ALA A 316 -8.88 -11.86 4.13
C ALA A 316 -8.23 -12.06 5.49
N GLN A 317 -6.95 -11.68 5.63
CA GLN A 317 -6.19 -11.76 6.88
C GLN A 317 -6.78 -10.86 7.97
N LEU A 318 -7.07 -9.59 7.68
CA LEU A 318 -7.65 -8.64 8.65
C LEU A 318 -9.09 -8.99 9.04
N SER A 319 -9.80 -9.75 8.21
CA SER A 319 -11.16 -10.22 8.48
C SER A 319 -11.21 -11.61 9.11
N ASN A 320 -10.06 -12.29 9.24
CA ASN A 320 -10.03 -13.65 9.78
C ASN A 320 -10.29 -13.61 11.30
N PRO A 321 -11.33 -14.30 11.78
CA PRO A 321 -11.71 -14.31 13.20
C PRO A 321 -10.67 -14.98 14.11
N ASP A 322 -9.72 -15.74 13.56
CA ASP A 322 -8.65 -16.35 14.33
C ASP A 322 -7.67 -15.31 14.90
N TYR A 323 -7.58 -14.12 14.29
CA TYR A 323 -6.80 -13.00 14.81
C TYR A 323 -7.66 -12.12 15.71
N ASP A 324 -7.14 -11.85 16.91
CA ASP A 324 -7.78 -10.99 17.91
C ASP A 324 -6.90 -9.78 18.30
N HIS A 325 -5.61 -9.83 17.95
CA HIS A 325 -4.63 -8.80 18.25
C HIS A 325 -3.89 -8.30 17.02
N ILE A 326 -3.49 -7.03 17.08
CA ILE A 326 -2.67 -6.40 16.06
C ILE A 326 -1.69 -5.40 16.68
N GLY A 327 -0.50 -5.29 16.10
CA GLY A 327 0.44 -4.21 16.38
C GLY A 327 1.07 -3.69 15.10
N VAL A 328 0.87 -2.40 14.84
CA VAL A 328 1.39 -1.71 13.65
C VAL A 328 2.48 -0.72 14.04
N SER A 329 3.51 -0.64 13.22
CA SER A 329 4.55 0.36 13.35
C SER A 329 4.95 0.89 11.98
N SER A 330 5.44 2.13 11.99
CA SER A 330 6.12 2.74 10.84
C SER A 330 7.58 2.96 11.22
N VAL A 331 8.49 2.55 10.33
CA VAL A 331 9.93 2.67 10.48
C VAL A 331 10.47 3.41 9.29
N ILE A 332 11.30 4.42 9.56
CA ILE A 332 12.02 5.19 8.55
C ILE A 332 13.51 4.98 8.79
N SER A 333 14.24 4.69 7.72
CA SER A 333 15.70 4.64 7.73
C SER A 333 16.25 5.18 6.42
N ASP A 334 17.49 5.65 6.46
CA ASP A 334 18.26 5.86 5.23
C ASP A 334 18.66 4.50 4.66
N VAL A 335 18.31 4.28 3.38
CA VAL A 335 18.71 3.11 2.60
C VAL A 335 19.50 3.62 1.40
N SER A 336 20.83 3.57 1.48
CA SER A 336 21.74 4.06 0.44
C SER A 336 21.54 5.53 0.04
N GLY A 337 21.32 6.41 1.01
CA GLY A 337 21.07 7.84 0.80
C GLY A 337 19.60 8.18 0.50
N CYS A 338 18.71 7.19 0.59
CA CYS A 338 17.28 7.34 0.34
C CYS A 338 16.45 7.16 1.61
N PRO A 339 15.77 8.21 2.13
CA PRO A 339 14.80 8.07 3.19
C PRO A 339 13.69 7.10 2.76
N THR A 340 13.65 5.94 3.38
CA THR A 340 12.72 4.86 3.03
C THR A 340 11.87 4.52 4.24
N GLN A 341 10.55 4.55 4.05
CA GLN A 341 9.59 4.12 5.06
C GLN A 341 9.04 2.74 4.74
N VAL A 342 8.93 1.91 5.79
CA VAL A 342 8.14 0.69 5.79
C VAL A 342 7.13 0.74 6.93
N ILE A 343 5.92 0.27 6.66
CA ILE A 343 4.88 0.03 7.65
C ILE A 343 4.75 -1.49 7.80
N VAL A 344 4.84 -1.98 9.02
CA VAL A 344 4.70 -3.41 9.33
C VAL A 344 3.56 -3.57 10.31
N GLY A 345 2.62 -4.47 10.00
CA GLY A 345 1.58 -4.91 10.92
C GLY A 345 1.74 -6.38 11.24
N HIS A 346 1.86 -6.70 12.52
CA HIS A 346 1.79 -8.07 12.99
C HIS A 346 0.42 -8.34 13.57
N LEU A 347 -0.18 -9.46 13.18
CA LEU A 347 -1.42 -9.99 13.73
C LEU A 347 -1.10 -11.17 14.62
N GLY A 348 -1.90 -11.35 15.66
CA GLY A 348 -1.80 -12.49 16.55
C GLY A 348 -3.17 -12.98 16.96
N GLY A 349 -3.23 -14.28 17.21
CA GLY A 349 -4.47 -15.00 17.40
C GLY A 349 -4.28 -16.29 18.18
N TYR A 350 -5.30 -16.71 18.92
CA TYR A 350 -5.32 -17.97 19.64
C TYR A 350 -6.49 -18.82 19.15
N ILE A 351 -6.19 -19.94 18.47
CA ILE A 351 -7.18 -20.96 18.13
C ILE A 351 -7.26 -21.96 19.29
N PRO A 352 -8.39 -22.04 20.03
CA PRO A 352 -8.56 -23.03 21.08
C PRO A 352 -8.48 -24.45 20.52
N ALA A 353 -7.81 -25.34 21.24
CA ALA A 353 -7.72 -26.74 20.84
C ALA A 353 -9.12 -27.38 20.78
N THR A 354 -9.28 -28.29 19.82
CA THR A 354 -10.47 -29.13 19.68
C THR A 354 -10.10 -30.56 20.04
N TYR A 355 -10.74 -31.09 21.08
CA TYR A 355 -10.58 -32.46 21.52
C TYR A 355 -11.86 -33.24 21.21
N ASP A 356 -11.71 -34.45 20.69
CA ASP A 356 -12.83 -35.35 20.46
C ASP A 356 -13.51 -35.71 21.80
N SER A 357 -14.85 -35.77 21.82
CA SER A 357 -15.60 -36.08 23.05
C SER A 357 -15.23 -37.45 23.62
N SER A 358 -14.95 -38.44 22.77
CA SER A 358 -14.51 -39.77 23.20
C SER A 358 -13.13 -39.75 23.87
N MET A 359 -12.24 -38.84 23.47
CA MET A 359 -10.95 -38.67 24.12
C MET A 359 -11.14 -38.16 25.55
N LYS A 360 -12.00 -37.15 25.73
CA LYS A 360 -12.33 -36.64 27.06
C LYS A 360 -12.95 -37.72 27.95
N GLU A 361 -13.93 -38.46 27.43
CA GLU A 361 -14.57 -39.57 28.15
C GLU A 361 -13.57 -40.65 28.55
N SER A 362 -12.61 -40.99 27.68
CA SER A 362 -11.56 -41.96 27.97
C SER A 362 -10.67 -41.53 29.14
N TRP A 363 -10.25 -40.26 29.18
CA TRP A 363 -9.43 -39.74 30.29
C TRP A 363 -10.24 -39.60 31.59
N GLU A 364 -11.52 -39.24 31.51
CA GLU A 364 -12.41 -39.23 32.68
C GLU A 364 -12.60 -40.63 33.25
N GLY A 365 -12.74 -41.64 32.39
CA GLY A 365 -12.78 -43.05 32.78
C GLY A 365 -11.47 -43.52 33.41
N ALA A 366 -10.32 -43.12 32.85
CA ALA A 366 -9.01 -43.41 33.44
C ALA A 366 -8.87 -42.80 34.84
N ARG A 367 -9.31 -41.55 35.04
CA ARG A 367 -9.32 -40.89 36.35
C ARG A 367 -10.20 -41.63 37.36
N ALA A 368 -11.41 -42.03 36.94
CA ALA A 368 -12.34 -42.76 37.79
C ALA A 368 -11.76 -44.13 38.21
N ASN A 369 -11.17 -44.87 37.27
CA ASN A 369 -10.52 -46.14 37.55
C ASN A 369 -9.35 -45.98 38.54
N LEU A 370 -8.47 -45.00 38.34
CA LEU A 370 -7.35 -44.74 39.25
C LEU A 370 -7.83 -44.36 40.66
N ALA A 371 -8.93 -43.61 40.77
CA ALA A 371 -9.54 -43.26 42.06
C ALA A 371 -10.06 -44.48 42.85
N GLU A 372 -10.37 -45.59 42.16
CA GLU A 372 -10.77 -46.85 42.78
C GLU A 372 -9.56 -47.77 43.07
N VAL A 373 -8.65 -47.90 42.09
CA VAL A 373 -7.53 -48.83 42.14
C VAL A 373 -6.45 -48.40 43.13
N ILE A 374 -6.12 -47.10 43.19
CA ILE A 374 -5.05 -46.61 44.08
C ILE A 374 -5.36 -46.93 45.56
N PRO A 375 -6.53 -46.56 46.12
CA PRO A 375 -6.86 -46.90 47.49
C PRO A 375 -6.90 -48.41 47.78
N SER A 376 -7.20 -49.24 46.77
CA SER A 376 -7.18 -50.69 46.90
C SER A 376 -5.77 -51.22 47.16
N TRP A 377 -4.78 -50.78 46.37
CA TRP A 377 -3.37 -51.14 46.57
C TRP A 377 -2.76 -50.51 47.81
N GLU A 378 -3.18 -49.31 48.21
CA GLU A 378 -2.70 -48.66 49.45
C GLU A 378 -3.05 -49.48 50.70
N LYS A 379 -4.14 -50.26 50.68
CA LYS A 379 -4.48 -51.18 51.79
C LYS A 379 -3.51 -52.35 51.95
N ALA A 380 -2.73 -52.68 50.92
CA ALA A 380 -1.75 -53.76 50.95
C ALA A 380 -0.40 -53.32 51.57
N VAL A 381 -0.25 -52.03 51.89
CA VAL A 381 0.96 -51.48 52.52
C VAL A 381 1.11 -52.06 53.93
N GLY A 382 2.25 -52.68 54.21
CA GLY A 382 2.54 -53.32 55.49
C GLY A 382 1.88 -54.68 55.72
N VAL A 383 1.19 -55.23 54.71
CA VAL A 383 0.62 -56.58 54.78
C VAL A 383 1.72 -57.63 54.63
N THR A 384 1.82 -58.54 55.60
CA THR A 384 2.78 -59.65 55.60
C THR A 384 2.52 -60.59 54.42
N GLY A 385 3.57 -60.91 53.65
CA GLY A 385 3.49 -61.79 52.49
C GLY A 385 3.35 -61.09 51.13
N VAL A 386 3.19 -59.76 51.12
CA VAL A 386 3.22 -58.94 49.90
C VAL A 386 4.61 -58.33 49.72
N ASP A 387 5.15 -58.38 48.50
CA ASP A 387 6.42 -57.73 48.13
C ASP A 387 6.26 -56.19 48.21
N GLN A 388 6.77 -55.60 49.29
CA GLN A 388 6.59 -54.18 49.57
C GLN A 388 7.41 -53.29 48.64
N GLU A 389 8.53 -53.78 48.09
CA GLU A 389 9.35 -52.98 47.16
C GLU A 389 8.60 -52.79 45.85
N LYS A 390 8.06 -53.88 45.29
CA LYS A 390 7.21 -53.86 44.09
C LYS A 390 5.92 -53.09 44.30
N LEU A 391 5.28 -53.22 45.47
CA LEU A 391 4.06 -52.47 45.80
C LEU A 391 4.32 -50.96 45.83
N ASN A 392 5.44 -50.53 46.42
CA ASN A 392 5.81 -49.12 46.46
C ASN A 392 6.12 -48.58 45.05
N GLU A 393 6.79 -49.36 44.19
CA GLU A 393 7.00 -49.03 42.79
C GLU A 393 5.66 -48.85 42.05
N LEU A 394 4.73 -49.80 42.22
CA LEU A 394 3.40 -49.75 41.62
C LEU A 394 2.62 -48.50 42.05
N LEU A 395 2.57 -48.22 43.36
CA LEU A 395 1.87 -47.05 43.90
C LEU A 395 2.48 -45.73 43.40
N SER A 396 3.81 -45.66 43.28
CA SER A 396 4.50 -44.49 42.71
C SER A 396 4.11 -44.25 41.25
N LEU A 397 4.12 -45.31 40.43
CA LEU A 397 3.73 -45.22 39.02
C LEU A 397 2.25 -44.86 38.86
N LEU A 398 1.36 -45.44 39.67
CA LEU A 398 -0.07 -45.11 39.65
C LEU A 398 -0.34 -43.65 40.03
N LYS A 399 0.34 -43.11 41.05
CA LYS A 399 0.22 -41.70 41.45
C LYS A 399 0.77 -40.74 40.39
N THR A 400 1.87 -41.13 39.74
CA THR A 400 2.41 -40.39 38.60
C THR A 400 1.40 -40.35 37.45
N LYS A 401 0.77 -41.49 37.14
CA LYS A 401 -0.27 -41.58 36.12
C LYS A 401 -1.51 -40.76 36.48
N GLN A 402 -1.94 -40.78 37.74
CA GLN A 402 -3.05 -39.94 38.22
C GLN A 402 -2.77 -38.45 37.98
N THR A 403 -1.58 -37.99 38.34
CA THR A 403 -1.16 -36.59 38.12
C THR A 403 -1.19 -36.23 36.63
N LEU A 404 -0.72 -37.13 35.77
CA LEU A 404 -0.73 -36.95 34.32
C LEU A 404 -2.16 -36.88 33.76
N VAL A 405 -3.06 -37.76 34.22
CA VAL A 405 -4.47 -37.77 33.82
C VAL A 405 -5.17 -36.46 34.20
N ASP A 406 -4.93 -35.96 35.41
CA ASP A 406 -5.52 -34.70 35.87
C ASP A 406 -5.00 -33.49 35.06
N GLU A 407 -3.71 -33.49 34.71
CA GLU A 407 -3.10 -32.48 33.86
C GLU A 407 -3.70 -32.49 32.44
N VAL A 408 -3.83 -33.67 31.83
CA VAL A 408 -4.48 -33.82 30.51
C VAL A 408 -5.93 -33.34 30.55
N LEU A 409 -6.72 -33.74 31.55
CA LEU A 409 -8.09 -33.29 31.68
C LEU A 409 -8.18 -31.78 31.90
N SER A 410 -7.24 -31.18 32.63
CA SER A 410 -7.15 -29.72 32.75
C SER A 410 -6.93 -29.07 31.37
N VAL A 411 -5.97 -29.55 30.58
CA VAL A 411 -5.67 -29.03 29.23
C VAL A 411 -6.89 -29.16 28.31
N ILE A 412 -7.53 -30.34 28.29
CA ILE A 412 -8.73 -30.60 27.49
C ILE A 412 -9.88 -29.66 27.87
N ASN A 413 -10.16 -29.52 29.16
CA ASN A 413 -11.27 -28.70 29.64
C ASN A 413 -11.03 -27.20 29.41
N LYS A 414 -9.78 -26.75 29.49
CA LYS A 414 -9.40 -25.36 29.18
C LYS A 414 -9.28 -25.09 27.68
N ARG A 415 -9.34 -26.12 26.83
CA ARG A 415 -9.10 -26.05 25.37
C ARG A 415 -7.72 -25.46 25.05
N GLU A 416 -6.75 -25.81 25.88
CA GLU A 416 -5.34 -25.50 25.70
C GLU A 416 -4.71 -26.54 24.77
N TRP A 417 -3.67 -26.19 24.03
CA TRP A 417 -2.88 -27.20 23.31
C TRP A 417 -1.96 -27.92 24.29
N MET A 418 -1.74 -29.23 24.08
CA MET A 418 -0.78 -29.99 24.88
C MET A 418 0.63 -29.43 24.65
N SER A 419 1.39 -29.23 25.74
CA SER A 419 2.79 -28.82 25.64
C SER A 419 3.66 -29.98 25.15
N GLU A 420 4.82 -29.67 24.55
CA GLU A 420 5.79 -30.70 24.16
C GLU A 420 6.23 -31.58 25.35
N ASP A 421 6.32 -30.99 26.55
CA ASP A 421 6.62 -31.73 27.80
C ASP A 421 5.50 -32.72 28.15
N LEU A 422 4.24 -32.28 28.11
CA LEU A 422 3.10 -33.14 28.40
C LEU A 422 3.00 -34.28 27.39
N GLU A 423 3.22 -33.99 26.10
CA GLU A 423 3.27 -35.03 25.06
C GLU A 423 4.40 -36.03 25.28
N ALA A 424 5.58 -35.57 25.69
CA ALA A 424 6.71 -36.45 26.01
C ALA A 424 6.39 -37.35 27.22
N ARG A 425 5.76 -36.80 28.26
CA ARG A 425 5.32 -37.55 29.45
C ARG A 425 4.21 -38.55 29.12
N LEU A 426 3.30 -38.24 28.20
CA LEU A 426 2.28 -39.17 27.71
C LEU A 426 2.90 -40.35 26.94
N LYS A 427 3.94 -40.11 26.15
CA LYS A 427 4.70 -41.19 25.50
C LYS A 427 5.37 -42.09 26.54
N GLN A 428 5.94 -41.51 27.60
CA GLN A 428 6.55 -42.26 28.70
C GLN A 428 5.51 -43.05 29.53
N ASP A 429 4.31 -42.49 29.74
CA ASP A 429 3.23 -43.18 30.47
C ASP A 429 2.80 -44.50 29.80
N LYS A 430 2.96 -44.60 28.47
CA LYS A 430 2.70 -45.86 27.76
C LYS A 430 3.62 -46.98 28.25
N VAL A 431 4.92 -46.68 28.44
CA VAL A 431 5.89 -47.63 29.00
C VAL A 431 5.58 -47.91 30.48
N ASN A 432 5.24 -46.87 31.24
CA ASN A 432 4.89 -47.03 32.65
C ASN A 432 3.62 -47.88 32.83
N SER A 433 2.67 -47.79 31.91
CA SER A 433 1.43 -48.58 31.92
C SER A 433 1.68 -50.08 31.75
N ASP A 434 2.65 -50.45 30.91
CA ASP A 434 3.08 -51.84 30.77
C ASP A 434 3.72 -52.34 32.06
N ARG A 435 4.58 -51.51 32.70
CA ARG A 435 5.20 -51.83 33.99
C ARG A 435 4.18 -51.95 35.13
N ILE A 436 3.20 -51.05 35.19
CA ILE A 436 2.07 -51.10 36.14
C ILE A 436 1.34 -52.45 35.99
N SER A 437 1.04 -52.84 34.74
CA SER A 437 0.33 -54.09 34.47
C SER A 437 1.14 -55.32 34.87
N GLN A 438 2.45 -55.30 34.63
CA GLN A 438 3.36 -56.36 35.06
C GLN A 438 3.44 -56.47 36.59
N LEU A 439 3.65 -55.34 37.29
CA LEU A 439 3.72 -55.29 38.75
C LEU A 439 2.42 -55.77 39.41
N ALA A 440 1.27 -55.37 38.85
CA ALA A 440 -0.03 -55.80 39.35
C ALA A 440 -0.17 -57.34 39.31
N LYS A 441 0.24 -57.99 38.20
CA LYS A 441 0.26 -59.45 38.05
C LYS A 441 1.19 -60.14 39.03
N GLU A 442 2.43 -59.65 39.09
CA GLU A 442 3.44 -60.18 40.01
C GLU A 442 3.00 -60.12 41.48
N LEU A 443 2.23 -59.08 41.86
CA LEU A 443 1.70 -58.89 43.21
C LEU A 443 0.40 -59.68 43.47
N SER A 444 -0.43 -59.93 42.45
CA SER A 444 -1.66 -60.71 42.57
C SER A 444 -1.44 -62.22 42.47
N GLY A 445 -0.25 -62.66 42.04
CA GLY A 445 0.07 -64.07 41.83
C GLY A 445 -0.55 -64.66 40.56
N GLU A 446 -0.90 -63.80 39.59
CA GLU A 446 -1.35 -64.14 38.24
C GLU A 446 -0.18 -64.00 37.24
#